data_AF-A0A813KCA7-F1
#
_entry.id   AF-A0A813KCA7-F1
#
_cell.length_a   1.000
_cell.length_b   1.000
_cell.length_c   1.000
_cell.angle_alpha   90.00
_cell.angle_beta   90.00
_cell.angle_gamma   90.00
#
_symmetry.space_group_name_H-M   'P 1'
#
loop_
_entity.id
_entity.type
_entity.pdbx_description
1 polymer ?
#
loop_
_entity_poly.entity_id
_entity_poly.type
_entity_poly.pdbx_seq_one_letter_code
_entity_poly.pdbx_strand_id
1 'polypeptide(L)'
;VSSNNFIQLPSSKADMKTLDLTGEYIYLQVKPLDMNFFTIHLDFIVSGGNRFRVTLSNLFTEVKTTYHSVQCPYHLPNRWTIVRLHAPSALFAGAQGQQHAFALKSLQLCSSLYVRNVFTSDRCYTSESAPRDMIGEFASASASSSSAARFYDWAWMDVPHAGTTAEAGPSHEVGACPAAADF
;
A
#
# COMPACT_ATOMS: atom_id res chain seq x y z
N VAL A 1 8.73 -8.66 19.39
CA VAL A 1 7.81 -7.96 20.33
C VAL A 1 6.91 -6.93 19.62
N SER A 2 7.20 -6.48 18.39
CA SER A 2 6.37 -5.47 17.70
C SER A 2 4.98 -5.93 17.26
N SER A 3 4.75 -7.23 17.01
CA SER A 3 3.44 -7.72 16.52
C SER A 3 2.31 -7.68 17.57
N ASN A 4 2.64 -7.63 18.86
CA ASN A 4 1.66 -7.56 19.96
C ASN A 4 1.30 -6.14 20.38
N ASN A 5 2.00 -5.13 19.86
CA ASN A 5 1.69 -3.72 20.09
C ASN A 5 1.24 -3.12 18.76
N PHE A 6 -0.05 -2.82 18.64
CA PHE A 6 -0.64 -2.37 17.40
C PHE A 6 -1.80 -1.42 17.64
N ILE A 7 -2.06 -0.58 16.66
CA ILE A 7 -3.36 0.09 16.51
C ILE A 7 -4.20 -0.71 15.53
N GLN A 8 -5.48 -0.89 15.85
CA GLN A 8 -6.46 -1.51 14.97
C GLN A 8 -7.59 -0.52 14.71
N LEU A 9 -7.96 -0.39 13.44
CA LEU A 9 -9.01 0.50 12.96
C LEU A 9 -10.07 -0.36 12.22
N PRO A 10 -11.35 -0.33 12.66
CA PRO A 10 -11.80 0.24 13.92
C PRO A 10 -11.26 -0.56 15.13
N SER A 11 -11.23 0.09 16.29
CA SER A 11 -10.83 -0.58 17.55
C SER A 11 -11.76 -1.76 17.83
N SER A 12 -11.22 -2.86 18.35
CA SER A 12 -12.02 -4.05 18.70
C SER A 12 -13.14 -3.75 19.70
N LYS A 13 -12.95 -2.71 20.53
CA LYS A 13 -13.89 -2.24 21.55
C LYS A 13 -14.85 -1.16 21.06
N ALA A 14 -14.69 -0.64 19.84
CA ALA A 14 -15.60 0.36 19.28
C ALA A 14 -16.94 -0.28 18.86
N ASP A 15 -18.02 0.50 18.86
CA ASP A 15 -19.32 0.07 18.34
C ASP A 15 -19.27 -0.16 16.82
N MET A 16 -18.48 0.65 16.12
CA MET A 16 -18.17 0.44 14.71
C MET A 16 -17.25 -0.77 14.54
N LYS A 17 -17.71 -1.80 13.81
CA LYS A 17 -16.99 -3.08 13.63
C LYS A 17 -16.29 -3.23 12.27
N THR A 18 -16.50 -2.29 11.36
CA THR A 18 -15.96 -2.29 10.00
C THR A 18 -15.73 -0.87 9.52
N LEU A 19 -14.74 -0.66 8.63
CA LEU A 19 -14.53 0.61 7.94
C LEU A 19 -15.41 0.76 6.70
N ASP A 20 -15.86 -0.37 6.11
CA ASP A 20 -16.62 -0.43 4.85
C ASP A 20 -16.07 0.45 3.73
N LEU A 21 -14.73 0.57 3.66
CA LEU A 21 -14.08 1.38 2.65
C LEU A 21 -13.97 0.61 1.34
N THR A 22 -14.42 1.25 0.27
CA THR A 22 -14.27 0.78 -1.11
C THR A 22 -13.11 1.51 -1.79
N GLY A 23 -12.61 0.95 -2.87
CA GLY A 23 -11.45 1.47 -3.60
C GLY A 23 -10.51 0.35 -4.05
N GLU A 24 -10.19 0.31 -5.34
CA GLU A 24 -9.24 -0.67 -5.88
C GLU A 24 -7.81 -0.44 -5.37
N TYR A 25 -7.47 0.79 -5.02
CA TYR A 25 -6.15 1.17 -4.53
C TYR A 25 -6.21 1.66 -3.09
N ILE A 26 -5.26 1.19 -2.29
CA ILE A 26 -5.04 1.63 -0.91
C ILE A 26 -3.66 2.27 -0.83
N TYR A 27 -3.59 3.47 -0.27
CA TYR A 27 -2.35 4.23 -0.08
C TYR A 27 -2.05 4.36 1.40
N LEU A 28 -0.85 3.95 1.82
CA LEU A 28 -0.39 4.07 3.20
C LEU A 28 0.82 5.02 3.24
N GLN A 29 0.73 6.12 3.98
CA GLN A 29 1.87 6.98 4.26
C GLN A 29 2.57 6.50 5.53
N VAL A 30 3.70 5.82 5.36
CA VAL A 30 4.41 5.16 6.45
C VAL A 30 5.91 5.41 6.42
N LYS A 31 6.55 5.32 7.59
CA LYS A 31 8.01 5.25 7.72
C LYS A 31 8.35 4.19 8.78
N PRO A 32 9.17 3.17 8.46
CA PRO A 32 9.59 2.18 9.44
C PRO A 32 10.48 2.80 10.52
N LEU A 33 10.38 2.28 11.74
CA LEU A 33 11.36 2.56 12.79
C LEU A 33 12.65 1.77 12.49
N ASP A 34 13.79 2.42 12.69
CA ASP A 34 15.10 1.80 12.47
C ASP A 34 15.27 0.48 13.22
N MET A 35 15.92 -0.48 12.55
CA MET A 35 16.30 -1.79 13.10
C MET A 35 15.15 -2.64 13.63
N ASN A 36 13.90 -2.32 13.28
CA ASN A 36 12.73 -3.03 13.77
C ASN A 36 11.97 -3.76 12.65
N PHE A 37 11.42 -4.90 13.02
CA PHE A 37 10.43 -5.58 12.19
C PHE A 37 9.09 -4.87 12.28
N PHE A 38 8.44 -4.68 11.12
CA PHE A 38 7.12 -4.12 11.02
C PHE A 38 6.12 -5.09 10.42
N THR A 39 4.84 -4.89 10.72
CA THR A 39 3.73 -5.64 10.14
C THR A 39 2.54 -4.72 9.92
N ILE A 40 1.93 -4.83 8.74
CA ILE A 40 0.70 -4.14 8.34
C ILE A 40 -0.29 -5.21 7.92
N HIS A 41 -1.47 -5.25 8.53
CA HIS A 41 -2.57 -6.13 8.11
C HIS A 41 -3.72 -5.30 7.56
N LEU A 42 -4.19 -5.69 6.38
CA LEU A 42 -5.38 -5.17 5.72
C LEU A 42 -6.38 -6.31 5.63
N ASP A 43 -7.49 -6.18 6.34
CA ASP A 43 -8.57 -7.17 6.35
C ASP A 43 -9.68 -6.74 5.42
N PHE A 44 -9.92 -7.54 4.40
CA PHE A 44 -10.99 -7.37 3.45
C PHE A 44 -12.16 -8.31 3.79
N ILE A 45 -13.36 -7.84 3.52
CA ILE A 45 -14.54 -8.68 3.35
C ILE A 45 -14.75 -8.83 1.86
N VAL A 46 -14.77 -10.07 1.36
CA VAL A 46 -15.09 -10.38 -0.03
C VAL A 46 -16.53 -10.86 -0.16
N SER A 47 -17.08 -10.76 -1.36
CA SER A 47 -18.41 -11.29 -1.67
C SER A 47 -18.55 -12.76 -1.25
N GLY A 48 -19.65 -13.07 -0.55
CA GLY A 48 -19.83 -14.32 0.21
C GLY A 48 -19.55 -14.19 1.71
N GLY A 49 -19.12 -13.02 2.19
CA GLY A 49 -18.89 -12.74 3.62
C GLY A 49 -17.57 -13.30 4.17
N ASN A 50 -16.76 -13.93 3.31
CA ASN A 50 -15.46 -14.45 3.67
C ASN A 50 -14.49 -13.30 3.96
N ARG A 51 -13.57 -13.54 4.90
CA ARG A 51 -12.49 -12.60 5.22
C ARG A 51 -11.24 -12.96 4.44
N PHE A 52 -10.57 -11.95 3.92
CA PHE A 52 -9.27 -12.09 3.28
C PHE A 52 -8.27 -11.10 3.85
N ARG A 53 -7.11 -11.57 4.32
CA ARG A 53 -6.10 -10.73 4.97
C ARG A 53 -4.87 -10.57 4.08
N VAL A 54 -4.54 -9.35 3.71
CA VAL A 54 -3.25 -9.00 3.12
C VAL A 54 -2.31 -8.56 4.23
N THR A 55 -1.12 -9.16 4.32
CA THR A 55 -0.11 -8.81 5.33
C THR A 55 1.19 -8.40 4.67
N LEU A 56 1.70 -7.22 5.04
CA LEU A 56 3.00 -6.70 4.59
C LEU A 56 3.97 -6.75 5.77
N SER A 57 5.16 -7.34 5.57
CA SER A 57 6.19 -7.34 6.60
C SER A 57 7.59 -7.60 6.04
N ASN A 58 8.60 -7.00 6.66
CA ASN A 58 10.01 -7.36 6.47
C ASN A 58 10.44 -8.62 7.24
N LEU A 59 9.52 -9.31 7.94
CA LEU A 59 9.77 -10.64 8.53
C LEU A 59 9.66 -11.76 7.51
N PHE A 60 8.90 -11.56 6.45
CA PHE A 60 8.72 -12.58 5.43
C PHE A 60 9.86 -12.50 4.42
N THR A 61 10.32 -13.66 3.98
CA THR A 61 11.32 -13.80 2.91
C THR A 61 10.67 -14.17 1.58
N GLU A 62 9.46 -14.73 1.62
CA GLU A 62 8.73 -15.26 0.47
C GLU A 62 7.25 -14.92 0.58
N VAL A 63 6.57 -14.85 -0.57
CA VAL A 63 5.12 -14.69 -0.62
C VAL A 63 4.47 -16.00 -0.23
N LYS A 64 3.58 -15.96 0.77
CA LYS A 64 2.77 -17.12 1.17
C LYS A 64 1.30 -16.81 0.99
N THR A 65 0.62 -17.65 0.22
CA THR A 65 -0.81 -17.46 -0.08
C THR A 65 -1.62 -18.63 0.45
N THR A 66 -2.72 -18.32 1.10
CA THR A 66 -3.75 -19.27 1.54
C THR A 66 -5.11 -18.80 1.00
N TYR A 67 -6.15 -19.59 1.23
CA TYR A 67 -7.51 -19.25 0.79
C TYR A 67 -8.06 -17.95 1.43
N HIS A 68 -7.56 -17.57 2.61
CA HIS A 68 -8.05 -16.43 3.37
C HIS A 68 -6.98 -15.37 3.66
N SER A 69 -5.77 -15.51 3.10
CA SER A 69 -4.73 -14.52 3.34
C SER A 69 -3.60 -14.60 2.32
N VAL A 70 -2.92 -13.47 2.14
CA VAL A 70 -1.61 -13.41 1.51
C VAL A 70 -0.64 -12.68 2.44
N GLN A 71 0.54 -13.26 2.59
CA GLN A 71 1.66 -12.69 3.33
C GLN A 71 2.74 -12.32 2.33
N CYS A 72 3.16 -11.07 2.33
CA CYS A 72 4.09 -10.56 1.36
C CYS A 72 5.33 -9.96 2.02
N PRO A 73 6.54 -10.36 1.57
CA PRO A 73 7.78 -9.73 1.97
C PRO A 73 7.76 -8.27 1.51
N TYR A 74 8.01 -7.35 2.43
CA TYR A 74 8.00 -5.93 2.11
C TYR A 74 9.08 -5.17 2.89
N HIS A 75 9.98 -4.50 2.18
CA HIS A 75 11.07 -3.73 2.75
C HIS A 75 10.87 -2.26 2.43
N LEU A 76 10.77 -1.45 3.48
CA LEU A 76 10.63 -0.01 3.37
C LEU A 76 11.97 0.66 3.66
N PRO A 77 12.37 1.70 2.92
CA PRO A 77 13.52 2.50 3.29
C PRO A 77 13.23 3.26 4.60
N ASN A 78 14.28 3.70 5.32
CA ASN A 78 14.13 4.53 6.53
C ASN A 78 13.75 5.99 6.18
N ARG A 79 12.69 6.16 5.41
CA ARG A 79 12.10 7.46 5.07
C ARG A 79 10.61 7.33 4.83
N TRP A 80 9.95 8.48 4.81
CA TRP A 80 8.53 8.53 4.50
C TRP A 80 8.29 7.96 3.10
N THR A 81 7.37 7.01 3.04
CA THR A 81 7.02 6.26 1.84
C THR A 81 5.51 6.22 1.69
N ILE A 82 5.03 6.44 0.47
CA ILE A 82 3.65 6.17 0.06
C ILE A 82 3.62 4.78 -0.54
N VAL A 83 3.04 3.84 0.20
CA VAL A 83 2.83 2.47 -0.26
C VAL A 83 1.49 2.39 -0.97
N ARG A 84 1.47 2.08 -2.26
CA ARG A 84 0.24 1.74 -2.99
C ARG A 84 0.08 0.22 -3.02
N LEU A 85 -1.08 -0.24 -2.56
CA LEU A 85 -1.55 -1.61 -2.76
C LEU A 85 -2.69 -1.60 -3.77
N HIS A 86 -2.62 -2.49 -4.76
CA HIS A 86 -3.76 -2.81 -5.63
C HIS A 86 -4.52 -4.01 -5.04
N ALA A 87 -5.69 -3.75 -4.45
CA ALA A 87 -6.48 -4.74 -3.73
C ALA A 87 -7.00 -5.88 -4.62
N PRO A 88 -7.56 -5.65 -5.84
CA PRO A 88 -7.96 -6.73 -6.73
C PRO A 88 -6.84 -7.73 -7.02
N SER A 89 -5.62 -7.23 -7.29
CA SER A 89 -4.46 -8.11 -7.50
C SER A 89 -4.16 -8.96 -6.27
N ALA A 90 -4.12 -8.37 -5.08
CA ALA A 90 -3.85 -9.10 -3.85
C ALA A 90 -4.94 -10.15 -3.53
N LEU A 91 -6.21 -9.84 -3.84
CA LEU A 91 -7.34 -10.74 -3.67
C LEU A 91 -7.34 -11.86 -4.71
N PHE A 92 -6.92 -11.61 -5.95
CA PHE A 92 -6.83 -12.64 -6.99
C PHE A 92 -5.95 -13.82 -6.56
N ALA A 93 -4.88 -13.55 -5.79
CA ALA A 93 -3.94 -14.56 -5.35
C ALA A 93 -4.60 -15.68 -4.49
N GLY A 94 -5.67 -15.37 -3.73
CA GLY A 94 -6.29 -16.37 -2.83
C GLY A 94 -7.82 -16.36 -2.72
N ALA A 95 -8.50 -15.28 -3.09
CA ALA A 95 -9.96 -15.12 -3.00
C ALA A 95 -10.69 -15.42 -4.33
N GLN A 96 -10.23 -16.45 -5.06
CA GLN A 96 -10.74 -17.00 -6.34
C GLN A 96 -12.02 -16.33 -6.88
N GLY A 97 -11.86 -15.33 -7.76
CA GLY A 97 -12.95 -14.72 -8.52
C GLY A 97 -13.70 -13.57 -7.82
N GLN A 98 -13.43 -13.26 -6.55
CA GLN A 98 -14.09 -12.18 -5.80
C GLN A 98 -13.27 -10.88 -5.75
N GLN A 99 -12.39 -10.69 -6.73
CA GLN A 99 -11.38 -9.62 -6.73
C GLN A 99 -11.93 -8.19 -6.91
N HIS A 100 -13.15 -8.03 -7.40
CA HIS A 100 -13.78 -6.70 -7.58
C HIS A 100 -14.96 -6.44 -6.61
N ALA A 101 -15.31 -7.42 -5.78
CA ALA A 101 -16.42 -7.32 -4.85
C ALA A 101 -15.87 -7.48 -3.42
N PHE A 102 -15.29 -6.39 -2.91
CA PHE A 102 -14.69 -6.36 -1.58
C PHE A 102 -14.87 -5.00 -0.91
N ALA A 103 -14.72 -5.00 0.41
CA ALA A 103 -14.56 -3.79 1.21
C ALA A 103 -13.42 -3.99 2.21
N LEU A 104 -12.60 -2.96 2.42
CA LEU A 104 -11.63 -2.94 3.50
C LEU A 104 -12.40 -2.79 4.82
N LYS A 105 -12.37 -3.85 5.62
CA LYS A 105 -13.07 -3.95 6.89
C LYS A 105 -12.24 -3.40 8.05
N SER A 106 -10.97 -3.76 8.10
CA SER A 106 -10.09 -3.28 9.16
C SER A 106 -8.64 -3.17 8.73
N LEU A 107 -7.93 -2.27 9.40
CA LEU A 107 -6.50 -2.06 9.27
C LEU A 107 -5.84 -2.26 10.62
N GLN A 108 -4.73 -3.01 10.65
CA GLN A 108 -3.91 -3.15 11.83
C GLN A 108 -2.46 -2.78 11.51
N LEU A 109 -1.90 -1.86 12.29
CA LEU A 109 -0.55 -1.33 12.11
C LEU A 109 0.24 -1.60 13.39
N CYS A 110 1.37 -2.29 13.28
CA CYS A 110 2.25 -2.51 14.42
C CYS A 110 2.90 -1.20 14.91
N SER A 111 3.43 -1.23 16.13
CA SER A 111 4.08 -0.08 16.77
C SER A 111 5.42 0.33 16.14
N SER A 112 5.96 -0.44 15.19
CA SER A 112 7.25 -0.18 14.54
C SER A 112 7.15 0.71 13.29
N LEU A 113 6.07 1.48 13.16
CA LEU A 113 5.80 2.35 12.02
C LEU A 113 5.38 3.73 12.51
N TYR A 114 6.00 4.77 11.97
CA TYR A 114 5.33 6.07 11.89
C TYR A 114 4.29 5.98 10.78
N VAL A 115 3.08 6.42 11.10
CA VAL A 115 1.94 6.41 10.18
C VAL A 115 1.38 7.81 10.14
N ARG A 116 1.18 8.35 8.93
CA ARG A 116 0.60 9.69 8.76
C ARG A 116 -0.84 9.63 8.29
N ASN A 117 -1.09 8.92 7.20
CA ASN A 117 -2.42 8.82 6.58
C ASN A 117 -2.60 7.47 5.88
N VAL A 118 -3.88 7.14 5.66
CA VAL A 118 -4.34 6.02 4.87
C VAL A 118 -5.47 6.49 3.97
N PHE A 119 -5.40 6.18 2.68
CA PHE A 119 -6.40 6.57 1.70
C PHE A 119 -6.86 5.35 0.89
N THR A 120 -8.11 5.39 0.43
CA THR A 120 -8.61 4.48 -0.60
C THR A 120 -9.01 5.28 -1.84
N SER A 121 -8.92 4.66 -3.02
CA SER A 121 -9.26 5.30 -4.29
C SER A 121 -9.54 4.25 -5.35
N ASP A 122 -10.50 4.52 -6.25
CA ASP A 122 -10.70 3.74 -7.47
C ASP A 122 -9.72 4.12 -8.59
N ARG A 123 -8.96 5.21 -8.41
CA ARG A 123 -7.95 5.68 -9.35
C ARG A 123 -6.55 5.36 -8.87
N CYS A 124 -5.71 4.92 -9.81
CA CYS A 124 -4.28 4.81 -9.65
C CYS A 124 -3.65 6.21 -9.67
N TYR A 125 -3.22 6.70 -8.50
CA TYR A 125 -2.48 7.94 -8.37
C TYR A 125 -0.98 7.67 -8.44
N THR A 126 -0.28 8.57 -9.14
CA THR A 126 1.17 8.64 -9.22
C THR A 126 1.69 9.82 -8.41
N SER A 127 3.01 9.95 -8.30
CA SER A 127 3.65 11.13 -7.71
C SER A 127 3.21 12.46 -8.34
N GLU A 128 2.75 12.43 -9.60
CA GLU A 128 2.34 13.60 -10.36
C GLU A 128 0.83 13.86 -10.26
N SER A 129 0.01 12.80 -10.18
CA SER A 129 -1.45 12.91 -10.19
C SER A 129 -2.10 12.88 -8.80
N ALA A 130 -1.33 12.55 -7.76
CA ALA A 130 -1.87 12.45 -6.41
C ALA A 130 -2.36 13.81 -5.86
N PRO A 131 -3.51 13.83 -5.16
CA PRO A 131 -4.03 15.04 -4.54
C PRO A 131 -3.04 15.65 -3.55
N ARG A 132 -3.11 16.98 -3.36
CA ARG A 132 -2.23 17.69 -2.41
C ARG A 132 -2.31 17.12 -0.99
N ASP A 133 -3.48 16.70 -0.54
CA ASP A 133 -3.66 16.10 0.79
C ASP A 133 -2.93 14.74 0.93
N MET A 134 -2.74 14.01 -0.18
CA MET A 134 -2.02 12.74 -0.24
C MET A 134 -0.50 12.93 -0.34
N ILE A 135 -0.02 14.07 -0.81
CA ILE A 135 1.43 14.37 -0.86
C ILE A 135 1.85 15.23 0.36
N GLY A 136 0.90 15.93 0.97
CA GLY A 136 1.08 16.80 2.13
C GLY A 136 1.60 18.20 1.78
N GLU A 137 1.40 19.16 2.70
CA GLU A 137 1.85 20.56 2.56
C GLU A 137 3.38 20.74 2.48
N PHE A 138 4.19 19.75 2.86
CA PHE A 138 5.66 19.83 2.73
C PHE A 138 6.13 19.87 1.27
N ALA A 139 5.29 19.44 0.32
CA ALA A 139 5.50 19.68 -1.10
C ALA A 139 5.28 21.16 -1.50
N SER A 140 4.42 21.88 -0.75
CA SER A 140 4.00 23.25 -1.05
C SER A 140 4.90 24.31 -0.40
N ALA A 141 5.60 23.99 0.69
CA ALA A 141 6.55 24.90 1.35
C ALA A 141 7.85 25.11 0.56
N SER A 142 8.14 24.25 -0.42
CA SER A 142 9.30 24.34 -1.30
C SER A 142 8.91 24.72 -2.73
N ALA A 143 8.07 25.75 -2.85
CA ALA A 143 7.53 26.33 -4.09
C ALA A 143 8.57 26.95 -5.06
N SER A 144 9.72 26.29 -5.21
CA SER A 144 10.43 26.22 -6.48
C SER A 144 10.28 24.78 -6.99
N SER A 145 9.47 24.62 -8.04
CA SER A 145 9.30 23.44 -8.90
C SER A 145 10.30 22.27 -8.67
N SER A 146 9.79 21.05 -8.47
CA SER A 146 10.49 19.72 -8.38
C SER A 146 10.71 19.08 -6.99
N SER A 147 10.27 19.69 -5.91
CA SER A 147 10.70 19.33 -4.54
C SER A 147 9.80 18.35 -3.78
N ALA A 148 8.52 18.19 -4.17
CA ALA A 148 7.57 17.27 -3.53
C ALA A 148 8.06 15.81 -3.54
N ALA A 149 8.67 15.38 -4.65
CA ALA A 149 9.25 14.06 -4.85
C ALA A 149 10.45 13.77 -3.92
N ARG A 150 11.00 14.77 -3.22
CA ARG A 150 12.10 14.56 -2.27
C ARG A 150 11.65 14.04 -0.92
N PHE A 151 10.41 14.31 -0.50
CA PHE A 151 9.97 13.99 0.86
C PHE A 151 9.40 12.58 1.00
N TYR A 152 8.75 12.08 -0.05
CA TYR A 152 8.15 10.76 -0.08
C TYR A 152 8.77 9.89 -1.17
N ASP A 153 9.20 8.69 -0.79
CA ASP A 153 9.36 7.62 -1.77
C ASP A 153 8.00 7.05 -2.15
N TRP A 154 7.85 6.69 -3.43
CA TRP A 154 6.69 5.97 -3.91
C TRP A 154 7.07 4.50 -4.03
N ALA A 155 6.41 3.66 -3.26
CA ALA A 155 6.62 2.22 -3.30
C ALA A 155 5.35 1.54 -3.77
N TRP A 156 5.51 0.75 -4.82
CA TRP A 156 4.42 0.01 -5.45
C TRP A 156 4.47 -1.42 -4.98
N MET A 157 3.29 -1.98 -4.71
CA MET A 157 3.16 -3.38 -4.39
C MET A 157 2.24 -4.07 -5.37
N ASP A 158 2.85 -4.91 -6.21
CA ASP A 158 2.16 -5.90 -7.01
C ASP A 158 2.39 -7.25 -6.32
N VAL A 159 1.31 -7.91 -5.90
CA VAL A 159 1.40 -9.28 -5.36
C VAL A 159 1.71 -10.19 -6.54
N PRO A 160 2.90 -10.83 -6.61
CA PRO A 160 3.23 -11.71 -7.72
C PRO A 160 2.19 -12.84 -7.80
N HIS A 161 1.75 -13.18 -9.02
CA HIS A 161 0.67 -14.13 -9.36
C HIS A 161 -0.76 -13.58 -9.34
N ALA A 162 -0.94 -12.29 -9.04
CA ALA A 162 -2.10 -11.55 -9.51
C ALA A 162 -2.00 -11.43 -11.04
N GLY A 163 -2.99 -11.94 -11.79
CA GLY A 163 -2.96 -11.97 -13.25
C GLY A 163 -2.34 -10.71 -13.87
N THR A 164 -1.31 -10.94 -14.68
CA THR A 164 -0.60 -9.94 -15.47
C THR A 164 -1.58 -8.95 -16.11
N THR A 165 -1.52 -7.67 -15.72
CA THR A 165 -1.29 -6.50 -16.60
C THR A 165 -1.16 -5.27 -15.69
N ALA A 166 0.03 -5.02 -15.18
CA ALA A 166 0.43 -3.67 -14.78
C ALA A 166 1.67 -3.35 -15.60
N GLU A 167 1.54 -2.39 -16.51
CA GLU A 167 2.66 -1.80 -17.22
C GLU A 167 3.74 -1.44 -16.20
N ALA A 168 4.92 -2.01 -16.41
CA ALA A 168 6.12 -1.65 -15.70
C ALA A 168 6.42 -0.17 -15.99
N GLY A 169 6.01 0.71 -15.07
CA GLY A 169 6.60 2.04 -14.96
C GLY A 169 8.11 1.88 -14.72
N PRO A 170 8.95 2.71 -15.35
CA PRO A 170 10.34 2.38 -15.55
C PRO A 170 11.10 2.32 -14.23
N SER A 171 11.84 1.22 -14.06
CA SER A 171 12.97 1.15 -13.17
C SER A 171 13.87 2.35 -13.44
N HIS A 172 14.15 3.11 -12.39
CA HIS A 172 15.04 4.26 -12.42
C HIS A 172 16.48 3.77 -12.68
N GLU A 173 16.83 3.54 -13.95
CA GLU A 173 18.22 3.47 -14.41
C GLU A 173 18.70 4.90 -14.73
N VAL A 174 19.83 5.26 -14.16
CA VAL A 174 20.52 6.53 -14.42
C VAL A 174 21.16 6.43 -15.81
N GLY A 175 20.67 7.16 -16.81
CA GLY A 175 21.39 7.26 -18.09
C GLY A 175 20.60 7.82 -19.28
N ALA A 176 20.91 9.08 -19.63
CA ALA A 176 20.86 9.72 -20.96
C ALA A 176 19.70 9.44 -21.94
N CYS A 177 18.94 10.49 -22.26
CA CYS A 177 18.13 10.59 -23.49
C CYS A 177 19.00 10.49 -24.76
N PRO A 178 18.52 9.82 -25.81
CA PRO A 178 18.78 10.24 -27.18
C PRO A 178 17.58 11.01 -27.75
N ALA A 179 17.93 11.92 -28.66
CA ALA A 179 17.12 12.96 -29.24
C ALA A 179 15.97 12.46 -30.13
N ALA A 180 15.03 13.37 -30.35
CA ALA A 180 13.97 13.34 -31.34
C ALA A 180 14.43 12.80 -32.70
N ALA A 181 13.55 12.03 -33.34
CA ALA A 181 13.52 11.89 -34.78
C ALA A 181 12.07 11.89 -35.25
N ASP A 182 11.84 12.74 -36.24
CA ASP A 182 10.59 13.11 -36.88
C ASP A 182 9.86 11.95 -37.61
N PHE A 183 8.57 12.19 -37.82
CA PHE A 183 7.56 11.55 -38.69
C PHE A 183 6.56 10.58 -38.03
#